data_AF-V9Z3L5-F1
#
_entry.id   AF-V9Z3L5-F1
#
_cell.length_a   1.000
_cell.length_b   1.000
_cell.length_c   1.000
_cell.angle_alpha   90.00
_cell.angle_beta   90.00
_cell.angle_gamma   90.00
#
_symmetry.space_group_name_H-M   'P 1'
#
loop_
_entity.id
_entity.type
_entity.pdbx_description
1 polymer ?
#
loop_
_entity_poly.entity_id
_entity_poly.type
_entity_poly.pdbx_seq_one_letter_code
_entity_poly.pdbx_strand_id
1 'polypeptide(L)'
;MAARQRRRALPLPITLVFAAALAFLMTQILGITAGATAAAAALIVGSCRTSPGRNSWAIGAAGERRTARLLFPLTWTRRYAVLHDRAVPKSRANLDHLIVGRSGLIYVDTKNWTSVTSKVRVKSNGQLWYGDYSQGPAVATVRWEAEQVRRVLGWPVHAVIAVHGARVPGGRIHLDGVTVVQARDLRRYIRSLPDAPGWDRALIRETTRIADTRLAPASAR
;
A
#
# COMPACT_ATOMS: atom_id res chain seq x y z
N MET A 1 0.96 32.16 21.18
CA MET A 1 0.83 32.81 19.85
C MET A 1 2.06 32.45 19.02
N ALA A 2 1.90 31.66 17.96
CA ALA A 2 2.99 31.37 17.02
C ALA A 2 2.40 31.45 15.61
N ALA A 3 2.90 32.42 14.85
CA ALA A 3 2.39 32.82 13.55
C ALA A 3 2.52 31.68 12.53
N ARG A 4 1.35 31.20 12.10
CA ARG A 4 1.17 30.16 11.09
C ARG A 4 1.43 30.76 9.72
N GLN A 5 2.68 30.77 9.25
CA GLN A 5 3.00 31.10 7.86
C GLN A 5 2.41 30.00 6.95
N ARG A 6 1.17 30.22 6.50
CA ARG A 6 0.58 29.52 5.37
C ARG A 6 1.43 29.84 4.15
N ARG A 7 2.34 28.95 3.77
CA ARG A 7 2.89 28.93 2.40
C ARG A 7 1.71 28.66 1.46
N ARG A 8 1.08 29.72 0.96
CA ARG A 8 0.09 29.64 -0.12
C ARG A 8 0.85 29.19 -1.37
N ALA A 9 0.91 27.88 -1.61
CA ALA A 9 1.29 27.38 -2.92
C ALA A 9 0.26 27.95 -3.92
N LEU A 10 0.71 28.69 -4.93
CA LEU A 10 -0.18 29.13 -6.00
C LEU A 10 -0.78 27.88 -6.66
N PRO A 11 -2.09 27.89 -6.97
CA PRO A 11 -2.71 26.76 -7.65
C PRO A 11 -1.97 26.46 -8.96
N LEU A 12 -1.69 25.18 -9.21
CA LEU A 12 -1.03 24.62 -10.41
C LEU A 12 -1.34 25.34 -11.74
N PRO A 13 -2.59 25.75 -12.06
CA PRO A 13 -2.88 26.51 -13.28
C PRO A 13 -2.14 27.85 -13.35
N ILE A 14 -1.97 28.57 -12.25
CA ILE A 14 -1.29 29.88 -12.24
C ILE A 14 0.21 29.71 -12.50
N THR A 15 0.85 28.68 -11.95
CA THR A 15 2.27 28.40 -12.21
C THR A 15 2.56 28.02 -13.67
N LEU A 16 1.64 27.31 -14.33
CA LEU A 16 1.77 26.94 -15.74
C LEU A 16 1.62 28.17 -16.66
N VAL A 17 0.65 29.04 -16.36
CA VAL A 17 0.44 30.29 -17.10
C VAL A 17 1.64 31.22 -16.98
N PHE A 18 2.22 31.36 -15.78
CA PHE A 18 3.44 32.16 -15.58
C PHE A 18 4.66 31.60 -16.32
N ALA A 19 4.84 30.26 -16.31
CA ALA A 19 5.95 29.62 -17.02
C ALA A 19 5.82 29.80 -18.54
N ALA A 20 4.61 29.67 -19.08
CA ALA A 20 4.33 29.89 -20.51
C ALA A 20 4.55 31.36 -20.91
N ALA A 21 4.07 32.31 -20.10
CA ALA A 21 4.27 33.74 -20.35
C ALA A 21 5.74 34.15 -20.32
N LEU A 22 6.52 33.60 -19.38
CA LEU A 22 7.96 33.85 -19.29
C LEU A 22 8.71 33.25 -20.50
N ALA A 23 8.38 32.02 -20.92
CA ALA A 23 8.99 31.40 -22.10
C ALA A 23 8.67 32.19 -23.38
N PHE A 24 7.44 32.68 -23.53
CA PHE A 24 7.02 33.52 -24.65
C PHE A 24 7.77 34.86 -24.66
N LEU A 25 7.88 35.53 -23.51
CA LEU A 25 8.61 36.80 -23.40
C LEU A 25 10.11 36.64 -23.69
N MET A 26 10.74 35.57 -23.19
CA MET A 26 12.15 35.27 -23.48
C MET A 26 12.38 34.99 -24.97
N THR A 27 11.40 34.40 -25.65
CA THR A 27 11.47 34.18 -27.11
C THR A 27 11.49 35.50 -27.88
N GLN A 28 10.72 36.50 -27.45
CA GLN A 28 10.62 37.80 -28.12
C GLN A 28 11.88 38.67 -27.93
N ILE A 29 12.57 38.53 -26.79
CA ILE A 29 13.71 39.40 -26.43
C ILE A 29 15.05 38.78 -26.79
N LEU A 30 15.21 37.47 -26.55
CA LEU A 30 16.50 36.77 -26.60
C LEU A 30 16.55 35.68 -27.69
N GLY A 31 15.46 35.52 -28.44
CA GLY A 31 15.35 34.55 -29.53
C GLY A 31 14.87 33.16 -29.10
N ILE A 32 14.59 32.33 -30.12
CA ILE A 32 13.92 31.02 -29.98
C ILE A 32 14.72 30.03 -29.12
N THR A 33 16.06 30.09 -29.17
CA THR A 33 16.93 29.20 -28.38
C THR A 33 16.76 29.42 -26.88
N ALA A 34 16.70 30.69 -26.43
CA ALA A 34 16.50 31.03 -25.03
C ALA A 34 15.11 30.64 -24.50
N GLY A 35 14.07 30.87 -25.32
CA GLY A 35 12.70 30.45 -25.01
C GLY A 35 12.55 28.93 -24.86
N ALA A 36 13.18 28.17 -25.76
CA ALA A 36 13.18 26.70 -25.72
C ALA A 36 13.89 26.15 -24.47
N THR A 37 15.03 26.72 -24.07
CA THR A 37 15.73 26.33 -22.83
C THR A 37 14.92 26.61 -21.58
N ALA A 38 14.23 27.75 -21.50
CA ALA A 38 13.37 28.09 -20.37
C ALA A 38 12.16 27.14 -20.25
N ALA A 39 11.54 26.80 -21.38
CA ALA A 39 10.43 25.83 -21.42
C ALA A 39 10.87 24.43 -20.98
N ALA A 40 12.04 23.96 -21.47
CA ALA A 40 12.60 22.67 -21.06
C ALA A 40 12.91 22.63 -19.55
N ALA A 41 13.51 23.69 -19.00
CA ALA A 41 13.77 23.80 -17.56
C ALA A 41 12.47 23.79 -16.73
N ALA A 42 11.42 24.49 -17.19
CA ALA A 42 10.11 24.48 -16.53
C ALA A 42 9.45 23.09 -16.56
N LEU A 43 9.55 22.36 -17.68
CA LEU A 43 9.07 20.98 -17.80
C LEU A 43 9.83 20.02 -16.87
N ILE A 44 11.15 20.12 -16.81
CA ILE A 44 12.00 19.31 -15.92
C ILE A 44 11.67 19.60 -14.45
N VAL A 45 11.61 20.87 -14.06
CA VAL A 45 11.27 21.26 -12.67
C VAL A 45 9.84 20.85 -12.31
N GLY A 46 8.89 20.96 -13.25
CA GLY A 46 7.51 20.51 -13.09
C GLY A 46 7.39 19.00 -12.90
N SER A 47 8.12 18.22 -13.69
CA SER A 47 8.11 16.74 -13.64
C SER A 47 8.89 16.17 -12.44
N CYS A 48 9.93 16.87 -11.96
CA CYS A 48 10.59 16.52 -10.70
C CYS A 48 9.70 16.78 -9.47
N ARG A 49 8.81 17.79 -9.53
CA ARG A 49 7.87 18.09 -8.43
C ARG A 49 6.74 17.07 -8.30
N THR A 50 6.45 16.31 -9.34
CA THR A 50 5.39 15.28 -9.35
C THR A 50 5.91 13.86 -9.15
N SER A 51 7.23 13.63 -9.14
CA SER A 51 7.82 12.30 -8.97
C SER A 51 7.81 11.89 -7.48
N PRO A 52 6.96 10.95 -7.04
CA PRO A 52 6.91 10.51 -5.65
C PRO A 52 8.03 9.49 -5.34
N GLY A 53 9.18 9.55 -6.01
CA GLY A 53 10.00 8.37 -6.29
C GLY A 53 10.85 7.81 -5.13
N ARG A 54 11.28 8.63 -4.16
CA ARG A 54 12.22 8.15 -3.11
C ARG A 54 11.59 8.10 -1.72
N ASN A 55 10.81 9.12 -1.37
CA ASN A 55 10.18 9.22 -0.05
C ASN A 55 8.99 8.28 0.07
N SER A 56 8.21 8.06 -1.01
CA SER A 56 7.05 7.15 -0.93
C SER A 56 7.47 5.70 -0.71
N TRP A 57 8.55 5.25 -1.36
CA TRP A 57 9.10 3.91 -1.19
C TRP A 57 9.65 3.69 0.22
N ALA A 58 10.40 4.64 0.76
CA ALA A 58 10.89 4.57 2.13
C ALA A 58 9.73 4.54 3.15
N ILE A 59 8.67 5.32 2.92
CA ILE A 59 7.46 5.33 3.74
C ILE A 59 6.73 3.99 3.65
N GLY A 60 6.60 3.41 2.45
CA GLY A 60 6.01 2.08 2.23
C GLY A 60 6.76 1.00 2.99
N ALA A 61 8.06 0.86 2.74
CA ALA A 61 8.92 -0.12 3.41
C ALA A 61 8.95 0.05 4.94
N ALA A 62 8.89 1.29 5.45
CA ALA A 62 8.77 1.53 6.89
C ALA A 62 7.42 1.04 7.46
N GLY A 63 6.35 1.12 6.67
CA GLY A 63 5.06 0.51 6.98
C GLY A 63 5.18 -1.01 7.10
N GLU A 64 5.69 -1.66 6.06
CA GLU A 64 5.85 -3.12 5.99
C GLU A 64 6.70 -3.65 7.15
N ARG A 65 7.83 -3.01 7.46
CA ARG A 65 8.65 -3.38 8.64
C ARG A 65 7.88 -3.26 9.95
N ARG A 66 7.03 -2.24 10.10
CA ARG A 66 6.17 -2.11 11.28
C ARG A 66 5.12 -3.20 11.34
N THR A 67 4.51 -3.56 10.22
CA THR A 67 3.58 -4.69 10.15
C THR A 67 4.28 -6.01 10.50
N ALA A 68 5.47 -6.27 9.95
CA ALA A 68 6.27 -7.45 10.28
C ALA A 68 6.55 -7.56 11.80
N ARG A 69 6.90 -6.45 12.46
CA ARG A 69 7.08 -6.42 13.94
C ARG A 69 5.79 -6.73 14.70
N LEU A 70 4.63 -6.28 14.21
CA LEU A 70 3.34 -6.58 14.84
C LEU A 70 2.96 -8.07 14.68
N LEU A 71 3.38 -8.69 13.58
CA LEU A 71 3.13 -10.10 13.27
C LEU A 71 4.13 -11.04 13.95
N PHE A 72 5.37 -10.60 14.20
CA PHE A 72 6.44 -11.43 14.76
C PHE A 72 6.03 -12.25 16.00
N PRO A 73 5.29 -11.70 16.98
CA PRO A 73 4.84 -12.48 18.14
C PRO A 73 3.90 -13.66 17.84
N LEU A 74 3.27 -13.71 16.66
CA LEU A 74 2.44 -14.85 16.27
C LEU A 74 3.27 -16.13 16.09
N THR A 75 4.52 -15.99 15.64
CA THR A 75 5.43 -17.12 15.35
C THR A 75 5.78 -17.91 16.61
N TRP A 76 5.80 -17.27 17.79
CA TRP A 76 6.11 -17.91 19.07
C TRP A 76 5.09 -18.98 19.49
N THR A 77 3.86 -18.88 19.00
CA THR A 77 2.78 -19.81 19.38
C THR A 77 2.90 -21.19 18.72
N ARG A 78 3.77 -21.34 17.72
CA ARG A 78 3.86 -22.54 16.84
C ARG A 78 2.53 -22.91 16.14
N ARG A 79 1.57 -21.98 16.12
CA ARG A 79 0.26 -22.10 15.43
C ARG A 79 0.13 -21.15 14.23
N TYR A 80 1.21 -20.44 13.93
CA TYR A 80 1.32 -19.53 12.80
C TYR A 80 2.74 -19.57 12.24
N ALA A 81 2.86 -19.54 10.92
CA ALA A 81 4.06 -19.17 10.19
C ALA A 81 3.76 -17.86 9.43
N VAL A 82 4.76 -16.98 9.32
CA VAL A 82 4.64 -15.72 8.60
C VAL A 82 5.74 -15.66 7.55
N LEU A 83 5.32 -15.53 6.30
CA LEU A 83 6.16 -15.46 5.11
C LEU A 83 6.07 -14.04 4.57
N HIS A 84 7.17 -13.30 4.66
CA HIS A 84 7.24 -11.93 4.16
C HIS A 84 7.76 -11.89 2.72
N ASP A 85 7.38 -10.85 1.98
CA ASP A 85 7.92 -10.47 0.66
C ASP A 85 7.96 -11.64 -0.34
N ARG A 86 6.78 -12.18 -0.66
CA ARG A 86 6.63 -13.37 -1.51
C ARG A 86 6.17 -13.00 -2.90
N ALA A 87 6.88 -13.49 -3.90
CA ALA A 87 6.65 -13.09 -5.26
C ALA A 87 5.41 -13.81 -5.83
N VAL A 88 4.49 -13.04 -6.42
CA VAL A 88 3.28 -13.61 -7.05
C VAL A 88 3.68 -14.24 -8.39
N PRO A 89 3.43 -15.54 -8.64
CA PRO A 89 3.84 -16.21 -9.86
C PRO A 89 3.32 -15.50 -11.13
N LYS A 90 4.13 -15.47 -12.18
CA LYS A 90 3.80 -14.86 -13.48
C LYS A 90 3.40 -13.37 -13.43
N SER A 91 3.81 -12.64 -12.39
CA SER A 91 3.60 -11.19 -12.28
C SER A 91 4.80 -10.52 -11.61
N ARG A 92 4.89 -9.19 -11.67
CA ARG A 92 5.89 -8.40 -10.94
C ARG A 92 5.42 -8.00 -9.53
N ALA A 93 4.25 -8.47 -9.10
CA ALA A 93 3.70 -8.16 -7.79
C ALA A 93 4.35 -9.03 -6.70
N ASN A 94 4.44 -8.47 -5.50
CA ASN A 94 4.94 -9.13 -4.30
C ASN A 94 3.86 -9.05 -3.22
N LEU A 95 3.76 -10.09 -2.42
CA LEU A 95 2.91 -10.19 -1.25
C LEU A 95 3.72 -9.69 -0.06
N ASP A 96 3.25 -8.61 0.58
CA ASP A 96 3.93 -8.08 1.75
C ASP A 96 4.08 -9.16 2.84
N HIS A 97 2.95 -9.73 3.28
CA HIS A 97 2.93 -10.77 4.31
C HIS A 97 1.85 -11.82 4.05
N LEU A 98 2.26 -13.07 3.93
CA LEU A 98 1.40 -14.25 3.93
C LEU A 98 1.53 -14.97 5.27
N ILE A 99 0.42 -15.22 5.93
CA ILE A 99 0.36 -15.95 7.20
C ILE A 99 -0.33 -17.29 6.95
N VAL A 100 0.30 -18.35 7.44
CA VAL A 100 -0.22 -19.72 7.43
C VAL A 100 -0.51 -20.08 8.87
N GLY A 101 -1.77 -20.28 9.25
CA GLY A 101 -2.10 -20.54 10.65
C GLY A 101 -3.45 -21.22 10.85
N ARG A 102 -3.86 -21.38 12.12
CA ARG A 102 -5.08 -22.11 12.49
C ARG A 102 -6.37 -21.67 11.79
N SER A 103 -6.45 -20.43 11.32
CA SER A 103 -7.61 -19.88 10.61
C SER A 103 -7.51 -20.02 9.08
N GLY A 104 -6.49 -20.73 8.58
CA GLY A 104 -6.19 -20.84 7.17
C GLY A 104 -5.05 -19.92 6.71
N LEU A 105 -5.11 -19.57 5.43
CA LEU A 105 -4.23 -18.58 4.81
C LEU A 105 -4.77 -17.18 5.03
N ILE A 106 -3.89 -16.24 5.38
CA ILE A 106 -4.24 -14.83 5.53
C ILE A 106 -3.19 -14.02 4.77
N TYR A 107 -3.63 -13.27 3.77
CA TYR A 107 -2.80 -12.31 3.06
C TYR A 107 -2.99 -10.91 3.66
N VAL A 108 -1.89 -10.25 4.00
CA VAL A 108 -1.89 -8.89 4.55
C VAL A 108 -1.05 -7.98 3.66
N ASP A 109 -1.71 -7.03 3.02
CA ASP A 109 -1.10 -5.88 2.35
C ASP A 109 -0.98 -4.71 3.33
N THR A 110 0.16 -4.01 3.32
CA THR A 110 0.42 -2.88 4.20
C THR A 110 0.18 -1.56 3.47
N LYS A 111 -0.69 -0.71 4.02
CA LYS A 111 -0.86 0.67 3.56
C LYS A 111 -0.41 1.66 4.63
N ASN A 112 0.60 2.47 4.29
CA ASN A 112 1.09 3.52 5.18
C ASN A 112 0.63 4.89 4.68
N TRP A 113 -0.52 5.33 5.19
CA TRP A 113 -1.20 6.56 4.80
C TRP A 113 -0.86 7.70 5.78
N THR A 114 -0.01 8.63 5.35
CA THR A 114 0.64 9.60 6.25
C THR A 114 0.02 11.00 6.25
N SER A 115 -0.94 11.31 5.38
CA SER A 115 -1.62 12.62 5.39
C SER A 115 -2.38 12.83 6.70
N VAL A 116 -2.11 13.97 7.33
CA VAL A 116 -2.71 14.40 8.60
C VAL A 116 -4.15 14.90 8.45
N THR A 117 -4.58 15.26 7.24
CA THR A 117 -5.94 15.76 6.97
C THR A 117 -6.85 14.71 6.36
N SER A 118 -6.27 13.70 5.69
CA SER A 118 -7.02 12.67 5.00
C SER A 118 -7.58 11.64 5.99
N LYS A 119 -8.86 11.28 5.80
CA LYS A 119 -9.56 10.30 6.64
C LYS A 119 -9.92 9.07 5.82
N VAL A 120 -9.88 7.91 6.46
CA VAL A 120 -10.44 6.67 5.91
C VAL A 120 -11.95 6.69 6.12
N ARG A 121 -12.72 6.48 5.05
CA ARG A 121 -14.18 6.43 5.09
C ARG A 121 -14.71 5.48 4.02
N VAL A 122 -15.84 4.85 4.30
CA VAL A 122 -16.67 4.22 3.26
C VAL A 122 -17.70 5.27 2.84
N LYS A 123 -17.79 5.56 1.54
CA LYS A 123 -18.82 6.48 1.02
C LYS A 123 -20.11 5.72 0.68
N SER A 124 -21.19 6.44 0.38
CA SER A 124 -22.50 5.86 0.03
C SER A 124 -22.45 4.88 -1.15
N ASN A 125 -21.45 5.01 -2.04
CA ASN A 125 -21.22 4.09 -3.14
C ASN A 125 -20.53 2.77 -2.73
N GLY A 126 -20.37 2.49 -1.43
CA GLY A 126 -19.75 1.28 -0.90
C GLY A 126 -18.22 1.24 -1.03
N GLN A 127 -17.59 2.23 -1.66
CA GLN A 127 -16.14 2.22 -1.86
C GLN A 127 -15.39 2.77 -0.66
N LEU A 128 -14.18 2.26 -0.45
CA LEU A 128 -13.22 2.80 0.50
C LEU A 128 -12.56 4.06 -0.08
N TRP A 129 -12.44 5.11 0.73
CA TRP A 129 -11.78 6.36 0.37
C TRP A 129 -10.75 6.74 1.42
N TYR A 130 -9.66 7.36 0.96
CA TYR A 130 -8.68 8.03 1.79
C TYR A 130 -8.56 9.49 1.36
N GLY A 131 -9.13 10.40 2.16
CA GLY A 131 -9.32 11.78 1.72
C GLY A 131 -10.26 11.84 0.50
N ASP A 132 -9.78 12.42 -0.60
CA ASP A 132 -10.52 12.55 -1.87
C ASP A 132 -10.09 11.52 -2.92
N TYR A 133 -9.33 10.50 -2.52
CA TYR A 133 -8.88 9.43 -3.40
C TYR A 133 -9.63 8.14 -3.10
N SER A 134 -10.34 7.59 -4.11
CA SER A 134 -10.92 6.26 -4.02
C SER A 134 -9.81 5.21 -3.89
N GLN A 135 -10.00 4.27 -2.97
CA GLN A 135 -9.11 3.14 -2.71
C GLN A 135 -9.69 1.83 -3.27
N GLY A 136 -10.74 1.90 -4.10
CA GLY A 136 -11.28 0.75 -4.82
C GLY A 136 -10.21 -0.04 -5.60
N PRO A 137 -9.28 0.62 -6.33
CA PRO A 137 -8.17 -0.08 -6.99
C PRO A 137 -7.25 -0.83 -6.02
N ALA A 138 -6.97 -0.27 -4.84
CA ALA A 138 -6.16 -0.94 -3.84
C ALA A 138 -6.87 -2.18 -3.27
N VAL A 139 -8.17 -2.08 -2.99
CA VAL A 139 -9.00 -3.21 -2.54
C VAL A 139 -9.06 -4.30 -3.62
N ALA A 140 -9.25 -3.92 -4.88
CA ALA A 140 -9.26 -4.86 -6.00
C ALA A 140 -7.89 -5.57 -6.19
N THR A 141 -6.79 -4.85 -6.01
CA THR A 141 -5.42 -5.41 -6.07
C THR A 141 -5.23 -6.48 -5.02
N VAL A 142 -5.55 -6.16 -3.75
CA VAL A 142 -5.39 -7.10 -2.63
C VAL A 142 -6.28 -8.33 -2.79
N ARG A 143 -7.50 -8.15 -3.32
CA ARG A 143 -8.38 -9.27 -3.66
C ARG A 143 -7.77 -10.16 -4.74
N TRP A 144 -7.21 -9.57 -5.81
CA TRP A 144 -6.55 -10.31 -6.88
C TRP A 144 -5.32 -11.06 -6.38
N GLU A 145 -4.49 -10.45 -5.52
CA GLU A 145 -3.30 -11.08 -4.92
C GLU A 145 -3.69 -12.26 -4.03
N ALA A 146 -4.70 -12.10 -3.17
CA ALA A 146 -5.24 -13.19 -2.37
C ALA A 146 -5.77 -14.34 -3.26
N GLU A 147 -6.39 -14.02 -4.39
CA GLU A 147 -6.85 -15.00 -5.36
C GLU A 147 -5.68 -15.72 -6.05
N GLN A 148 -4.56 -15.05 -6.33
CA GLN A 148 -3.35 -15.72 -6.83
C GLN A 148 -2.80 -16.71 -5.80
N VAL A 149 -2.73 -16.31 -4.53
CA VAL A 149 -2.33 -17.23 -3.44
C VAL A 149 -3.27 -18.43 -3.36
N ARG A 150 -4.59 -18.20 -3.44
CA ARG A 150 -5.60 -19.27 -3.46
C ARG A 150 -5.35 -20.25 -4.61
N ARG A 151 -5.07 -19.77 -5.81
CA ARG A 151 -4.79 -20.61 -6.99
C ARG A 151 -3.52 -21.44 -6.83
N VAL A 152 -2.50 -20.88 -6.20
CA VAL A 152 -1.19 -21.56 -6.02
C VAL A 152 -1.23 -22.60 -4.90
N LEU A 153 -1.91 -22.28 -3.80
CA LEU A 153 -1.91 -23.10 -2.58
C LEU A 153 -3.17 -23.95 -2.40
N GLY A 154 -4.24 -23.67 -3.13
CA GLY A 154 -5.48 -24.46 -3.11
C GLY A 154 -6.43 -24.18 -1.94
N TRP A 155 -6.11 -23.22 -1.07
CA TRP A 155 -6.90 -22.90 0.13
C TRP A 155 -7.48 -21.48 0.08
N PRO A 156 -8.69 -21.25 0.63
CA PRO A 156 -9.23 -19.91 0.80
C PRO A 156 -8.25 -19.00 1.57
N VAL A 157 -8.20 -17.72 1.16
CA VAL A 157 -7.28 -16.74 1.71
C VAL A 157 -8.08 -15.56 2.26
N HIS A 158 -7.88 -15.24 3.54
CA HIS A 158 -8.41 -14.01 4.12
C HIS A 158 -7.60 -12.83 3.61
N ALA A 159 -8.20 -11.96 2.81
CA ALA A 159 -7.57 -10.77 2.29
C ALA A 159 -7.67 -9.60 3.29
N VAL A 160 -6.55 -9.02 3.67
CA VAL A 160 -6.46 -8.01 4.74
C VAL A 160 -5.62 -6.82 4.29
N ILE A 161 -6.08 -5.61 4.59
CA ILE A 161 -5.28 -4.39 4.46
C ILE A 161 -4.96 -3.86 5.85
N ALA A 162 -3.67 -3.80 6.20
CA ALA A 162 -3.20 -3.22 7.45
C ALA A 162 -2.86 -1.73 7.25
N VAL A 163 -3.66 -0.84 7.85
CA VAL A 163 -3.51 0.61 7.70
C VAL A 163 -2.67 1.19 8.84
N HIS A 164 -1.55 1.81 8.47
CA HIS A 164 -0.74 2.69 9.31
C HIS A 164 -0.97 4.16 8.99
N GLY A 165 -0.71 5.03 9.96
CA GLY A 165 -0.74 6.49 9.82
C GLY A 165 -2.15 7.12 9.82
N ALA A 166 -3.10 6.51 9.10
CA ALA A 166 -4.49 6.95 9.09
C ALA A 166 -5.35 6.15 10.08
N ARG A 167 -6.40 6.79 10.60
CA ARG A 167 -7.39 6.15 11.47
C ARG A 167 -8.43 5.40 10.62
N VAL A 168 -8.63 4.12 10.92
CA VAL A 168 -9.73 3.31 10.40
C VAL A 168 -10.94 3.43 11.35
N PRO A 169 -12.10 3.95 10.91
CA PRO A 169 -13.33 3.97 11.70
C PRO A 169 -13.68 2.59 12.27
N GLY A 170 -14.05 2.52 13.55
CA GLY A 170 -14.34 1.26 14.23
C GLY A 170 -13.16 0.29 14.38
N GLY A 171 -11.96 0.68 13.94
CA GLY A 171 -10.76 -0.18 13.91
C GLY A 171 -10.77 -1.26 12.81
N ARG A 172 -11.92 -1.48 12.16
CA ARG A 172 -12.10 -2.44 11.06
C ARG A 172 -13.23 -2.05 10.12
N ILE A 173 -13.04 -2.34 8.84
CA ILE A 173 -14.05 -2.21 7.79
C ILE A 173 -13.94 -3.47 6.92
N HIS A 174 -15.07 -4.09 6.58
CA HIS A 174 -15.11 -5.18 5.63
C HIS A 174 -15.82 -4.70 4.36
N LEU A 175 -15.18 -4.84 3.20
CA LEU A 175 -15.77 -4.53 1.90
C LEU A 175 -15.16 -5.38 0.80
N ASP A 176 -15.96 -5.79 -0.18
CA ASP A 176 -15.53 -6.56 -1.37
C ASP A 176 -14.63 -7.79 -1.06
N GLY A 177 -14.91 -8.49 0.04
CA GLY A 177 -14.12 -9.65 0.49
C GLY A 177 -12.77 -9.31 1.14
N VAL A 178 -12.47 -8.03 1.35
CA VAL A 178 -11.23 -7.54 1.98
C VAL A 178 -11.56 -6.90 3.33
N THR A 179 -10.76 -7.25 4.33
CA THR A 179 -10.89 -6.67 5.67
C THR A 179 -9.80 -5.63 5.89
N VAL A 180 -10.19 -4.36 5.93
CA VAL A 180 -9.31 -3.22 6.25
C VAL A 180 -9.25 -3.09 7.76
N VAL A 181 -8.06 -3.18 8.34
CA VAL A 181 -7.86 -3.09 9.79
C VAL A 181 -6.88 -1.99 10.14
N GLN A 182 -7.09 -1.36 11.29
CA GLN A 182 -6.03 -0.55 11.88
C GLN A 182 -4.84 -1.45 12.21
N ALA A 183 -3.63 -1.10 11.76
CA ALA A 183 -2.46 -1.96 11.91
C ALA A 183 -2.19 -2.40 13.36
N ARG A 184 -2.37 -1.52 14.34
CA ARG A 184 -2.19 -1.85 15.78
C ARG A 184 -3.11 -2.98 16.26
N ASP A 185 -4.25 -3.17 15.60
CA ASP A 185 -5.26 -4.16 15.94
C ASP A 185 -5.11 -5.45 15.09
N LEU A 186 -4.20 -5.48 14.11
CA LEU A 186 -3.99 -6.60 13.18
C LEU A 186 -3.76 -7.93 13.89
N ARG A 187 -2.83 -7.98 14.86
CA ARG A 187 -2.54 -9.21 15.61
C ARG A 187 -3.75 -9.69 16.43
N ARG A 188 -4.55 -8.76 16.96
CA ARG A 188 -5.79 -9.09 17.67
C ARG A 188 -6.82 -9.65 16.69
N TYR A 189 -6.96 -9.04 15.53
CA TYR A 189 -7.87 -9.51 14.47
C TYR A 189 -7.51 -10.92 14.00
N ILE A 190 -6.25 -11.19 13.63
CA ILE A 190 -5.81 -12.53 13.19
C ILE A 190 -6.10 -13.59 14.26
N ARG A 191 -5.89 -13.27 15.54
CA ARG A 191 -6.19 -14.21 16.64
C ARG A 191 -7.69 -14.40 16.88
N SER A 192 -8.53 -13.44 16.50
CA SER A 192 -9.99 -13.50 16.64
C SER A 192 -10.67 -14.26 15.50
N LEU A 193 -9.95 -14.58 14.42
CA LEU A 193 -10.50 -15.39 13.35
C LEU A 193 -10.81 -16.80 13.88
N PRO A 194 -11.93 -17.41 13.42
CA PRO A 194 -12.26 -18.78 13.79
C PRO A 194 -11.20 -19.74 13.26
N ASP A 195 -11.06 -20.89 13.92
CA ASP A 195 -10.20 -21.95 13.43
C ASP A 195 -10.83 -22.58 12.19
N ALA A 196 -10.02 -22.82 11.16
CA ALA A 196 -10.44 -23.50 9.96
C ALA A 196 -10.36 -25.02 10.21
N PRO A 197 -11.40 -25.81 9.85
CA PRO A 197 -11.37 -27.25 10.05
C PRO A 197 -10.13 -27.90 9.41
N GLY A 198 -9.46 -28.78 10.16
CA GLY A 198 -8.25 -29.49 9.69
C GLY A 198 -6.94 -28.70 9.74
N TRP A 199 -6.94 -27.42 10.14
CA TRP A 199 -5.72 -26.60 10.24
C TRP A 199 -4.93 -26.84 11.52
N ASP A 200 -4.32 -28.02 11.59
CA ASP A 200 -3.41 -28.41 12.66
C ASP A 200 -1.96 -27.97 12.39
N ARG A 201 -1.04 -28.31 13.33
CA ARG A 201 0.36 -27.93 13.20
C ARG A 201 1.08 -28.65 12.04
N ALA A 202 0.64 -29.85 11.65
CA ALA A 202 1.25 -30.59 10.56
C ALA A 202 0.88 -29.96 9.21
N LEU A 203 -0.40 -29.65 9.01
CA LEU A 203 -0.87 -28.97 7.80
C LEU A 203 -0.27 -27.55 7.68
N ILE A 204 -0.14 -26.81 8.79
CA ILE A 204 0.52 -25.50 8.79
C ILE A 204 1.97 -25.63 8.30
N ARG A 205 2.74 -26.60 8.82
CA ARG A 205 4.13 -26.81 8.39
C ARG A 205 4.23 -27.21 6.93
N GLU A 206 3.37 -28.13 6.50
CA GLU A 206 3.33 -28.59 5.11
C GLU A 206 3.00 -27.46 4.15
N THR A 207 1.93 -26.73 4.42
CA THR A 207 1.49 -25.59 3.61
C THR A 207 2.54 -24.49 3.57
N THR A 208 3.24 -24.24 4.69
CA THR A 208 4.35 -23.29 4.74
C THR A 208 5.48 -23.71 3.80
N ARG A 209 5.87 -25.00 3.79
CA ARG A 209 6.90 -25.54 2.90
C ARG A 209 6.50 -25.42 1.42
N ILE A 210 5.26 -25.75 1.10
CA ILE A 210 4.70 -25.60 -0.25
C ILE A 210 4.71 -24.12 -0.66
N ALA A 211 4.32 -23.22 0.24
CA ALA A 211 4.34 -21.78 0.00
C ALA A 211 5.76 -21.26 -0.23
N ASP A 212 6.75 -21.67 0.57
CA ASP A 212 8.16 -21.30 0.36
C ASP A 212 8.69 -21.73 -1.03
N THR A 213 8.23 -22.88 -1.52
CA THR A 213 8.65 -23.42 -2.83
C THR A 213 7.93 -22.73 -3.99
N ARG A 214 6.61 -22.53 -3.88
CA ARG A 214 5.76 -22.03 -4.98
C ARG A 214 5.67 -20.50 -5.03
N LEU A 215 5.94 -19.82 -3.92
CA LEU A 215 5.94 -18.38 -3.78
C LEU A 215 7.34 -17.95 -3.31
N ALA A 216 8.31 -17.99 -4.23
CA ALA A 216 9.70 -17.66 -3.94
C ALA A 216 9.83 -16.26 -3.32
N PRO A 217 10.86 -16.01 -2.50
CA PRO A 217 11.18 -14.67 -2.02
C PRO A 217 11.31 -13.69 -3.20
N ALA A 218 10.77 -12.49 -3.08
CA ALA A 218 10.84 -11.51 -4.18
C ALA A 218 12.27 -11.06 -4.48
N SER A 219 13.16 -11.12 -3.49
CA SER A 219 14.60 -10.85 -3.66
C SER A 219 15.35 -11.88 -4.50
N ALA A 220 14.74 -13.05 -4.78
CA ALA A 220 15.35 -14.10 -5.58
C ALA A 220 15.04 -13.99 -7.10
N ARG A 221 14.49 -12.85 -7.54
CA ARG A 221 14.13 -12.56 -8.94
C ARG A 221 15.09 -11.59 -9.61
#